data_AF-A0A117I5B4-F1
#
_entry.id   AF-A0A117I5B4-F1
#
_cell.length_a   1.000
_cell.length_b   1.000
_cell.length_c   1.000
_cell.angle_alpha   90.00
_cell.angle_beta   90.00
_cell.angle_gamma   90.00
#
_symmetry.space_group_name_H-M   'P 1'
#
loop_
_entity.id
_entity.type
_entity.pdbx_description
1 polymer ?
#
loop_
_entity_poly.entity_id
_entity_poly.type
_entity_poly.pdbx_seq_one_letter_code
_entity_poly.pdbx_strand_id
1 'polypeptide(L)'
;MTTPRNRPTGVDELTPIRMVSPVPEHLRVAVLGGGTQLDISLPADVKIADVATYLARLIAERERTDDEPAAAGPELTSRTVLHTAAGAPLPADVTLRDAGVRHGDMLYLTAQRTLHPPALYDDVVDAAAQLNRAASAAWGPASAAVMAMVALYACVGILVWMAVDPRFAERYAVIVGLDVAGALALVAAATVACRIYRRDHIAAGFGWAAMLLAFGALRAGLAGAGGWGLVASCAAMMALNYGCYRLIGTGRWGFLAGGGFAALAGTAWALRSGFGVPDRQLGVAVCLAALVLAFAVPWLTRGWDRFVVRATADGSARTDAFADPFNTERSGANRELADTVPSAEEVMRRGHEAAAVRCGLYTAAGATLALGAEMLAHSSTSVVALVFTMLCGTVLALQLRTARSAAEQAALLTFGVAVVLRTVVAAAFGPLPVAILGLVALGTLLAGGAVTGVLPTRPGLRRRRELLLDYLGYVAVGALIPVALAVVGLYDAVPGR
;
A
#
# COMPACT_ATOMS: atom_id res chain seq x y z
N MET A 1 57.54 82.55 10.43
CA MET A 1 56.92 82.38 9.10
C MET A 1 57.04 80.91 8.73
N THR A 2 55.93 80.15 8.76
CA THR A 2 55.60 79.00 7.89
C THR A 2 54.33 78.31 8.41
N THR A 3 53.40 78.09 7.49
CA THR A 3 52.04 77.48 7.56
C THR A 3 51.93 76.11 8.23
N PRO A 4 50.78 75.76 8.87
CA PRO A 4 50.37 74.37 9.07
C PRO A 4 49.46 73.88 7.92
N ARG A 5 49.77 72.66 7.47
CA ARG A 5 49.17 71.94 6.33
C ARG A 5 47.89 71.21 6.76
N ASN A 6 46.84 71.42 5.98
CA ASN A 6 45.59 70.66 6.04
C ASN A 6 45.79 69.25 5.41
N ARG A 7 45.38 68.19 6.11
CA ARG A 7 45.05 66.87 5.54
C ARG A 7 43.92 66.25 6.37
N PRO A 8 42.70 66.09 5.83
CA PRO A 8 41.68 65.26 6.44
C PRO A 8 41.90 63.79 6.06
N THR A 9 41.70 62.94 7.05
CA THR A 9 41.59 61.48 6.97
C THR A 9 40.37 61.10 6.14
N GLY A 10 40.55 60.22 5.17
CA GLY A 10 39.44 59.66 4.40
C GLY A 10 39.83 58.32 3.82
N VAL A 11 39.67 57.26 4.61
CA VAL A 11 39.39 55.91 4.12
C VAL A 11 38.61 55.19 5.23
N ASP A 12 37.30 55.28 5.16
CA ASP A 12 36.40 54.36 5.85
C ASP A 12 35.40 53.82 4.81
N GLU A 13 35.15 52.52 4.92
CA GLU A 13 34.02 51.79 4.34
C GLU A 13 33.97 51.59 2.80
N LEU A 14 34.71 50.58 2.34
CA LEU A 14 34.35 49.83 1.13
C LEU A 14 33.22 48.85 1.46
N THR A 15 31.98 49.35 1.53
CA THR A 15 30.78 48.52 1.46
C THR A 15 30.69 47.98 0.03
N PRO A 16 30.70 46.65 -0.21
CA PRO A 16 30.53 46.14 -1.57
C PRO A 16 29.15 46.55 -2.07
N ILE A 17 29.13 47.46 -3.06
CA ILE A 17 27.91 47.86 -3.75
C ILE A 17 27.38 46.60 -4.44
N ARG A 18 26.31 46.03 -3.86
CA ARG A 18 25.53 44.96 -4.49
C ARG A 18 24.85 45.60 -5.71
N MET A 19 25.48 45.48 -6.88
CA MET A 19 24.87 45.89 -8.14
C MET A 19 23.66 44.98 -8.40
N VAL A 20 22.47 45.49 -8.09
CA VAL A 20 21.20 44.90 -8.51
C VAL A 20 21.00 45.31 -9.97
N SER A 21 20.96 44.34 -10.88
CA SER A 21 20.62 44.57 -12.28
C SER A 21 19.26 45.28 -12.35
N PRO A 22 19.08 46.33 -13.18
CA PRO A 22 17.78 47.00 -13.36
C PRO A 22 16.76 46.13 -14.10
N VAL A 23 17.17 44.95 -14.59
CA VAL A 23 16.27 43.97 -15.18
C VAL A 23 15.67 43.13 -14.04
N PRO A 24 14.33 43.12 -13.87
CA PRO A 24 13.68 42.28 -12.88
C PRO A 24 14.10 40.83 -13.09
N GLU A 25 14.64 40.18 -12.06
CA GLU A 25 14.96 38.76 -12.13
C GLU A 25 13.64 37.99 -12.23
N HIS A 26 13.50 37.15 -13.24
CA HIS A 26 12.29 36.34 -13.42
C HIS A 26 12.60 34.90 -13.00
N LEU A 27 11.74 34.31 -12.17
CA LEU A 27 11.75 32.90 -11.80
C LEU A 27 10.79 32.14 -12.70
N ARG A 28 11.28 31.12 -13.41
CA ARG A 28 10.40 30.18 -14.12
C ARG A 28 9.87 29.15 -13.13
N VAL A 29 8.56 29.10 -12.91
CA VAL A 29 7.91 28.18 -11.97
C VAL A 29 6.74 27.47 -12.65
N ALA A 30 6.41 26.29 -12.14
CA ALA A 30 5.23 25.53 -12.54
C ALA A 30 4.15 25.69 -11.47
N VAL A 31 2.99 26.22 -11.82
CA VAL A 31 1.88 26.43 -10.89
C VAL A 31 0.77 25.43 -11.21
N LEU A 32 0.34 24.65 -10.22
CA LEU A 32 -0.80 23.76 -10.32
C LEU A 32 -1.98 24.34 -9.53
N GLY A 33 -3.14 24.48 -10.18
CA GLY A 33 -4.38 24.90 -9.50
C GLY A 33 -5.60 24.36 -10.23
N GLY A 34 -6.64 24.00 -9.46
CA GLY A 34 -7.82 23.32 -10.00
C GLY A 34 -7.43 22.01 -10.69
N GLY A 35 -7.58 21.96 -12.02
CA GLY A 35 -7.18 20.86 -12.90
C GLY A 35 -6.09 21.23 -13.92
N THR A 36 -5.47 22.41 -13.83
CA THR A 36 -4.52 22.90 -14.84
C THR A 36 -3.11 23.12 -14.28
N GLN A 37 -2.11 22.83 -15.10
CA GLN A 37 -0.71 23.17 -14.85
C GLN A 37 -0.30 24.34 -15.75
N LEU A 38 0.27 25.38 -15.15
CA LEU A 38 0.72 26.59 -15.82
C LEU A 38 2.21 26.82 -15.55
N ASP A 39 3.03 26.72 -16.60
CA ASP A 39 4.45 27.10 -16.53
C ASP A 39 4.60 28.57 -16.89
N ILE A 40 4.98 29.41 -15.92
CA ILE A 40 5.06 30.86 -16.08
C ILE A 40 6.37 31.42 -15.50
N SER A 41 6.84 32.49 -16.11
CA SER A 41 7.96 33.29 -15.59
C SER A 41 7.40 34.43 -14.76
N LEU A 42 7.67 34.44 -13.47
CA LEU A 42 7.19 35.45 -12.52
C LEU A 42 8.35 36.30 -12.01
N PRO A 43 8.18 37.61 -11.81
CA PRO A 43 9.22 38.44 -11.22
C PRO A 43 9.52 38.01 -9.79
N ALA A 44 10.80 37.80 -9.46
CA ALA A 44 11.25 37.31 -8.16
C ALA A 44 10.93 38.27 -7.00
N ASP A 45 10.86 39.56 -7.31
CA ASP A 45 10.76 40.65 -6.32
C ASP A 45 9.32 41.14 -6.11
N VAL A 46 8.31 40.42 -6.64
CA VAL A 46 6.88 40.74 -6.43
C VAL A 46 6.34 39.96 -5.22
N LYS A 47 5.42 40.59 -4.49
CA LYS A 47 4.76 39.99 -3.33
C LYS A 47 3.89 38.81 -3.74
N ILE A 48 3.91 37.77 -2.91
CA ILE A 48 3.18 36.53 -3.15
C ILE A 48 1.66 36.75 -3.19
N ALA A 49 1.11 37.70 -2.43
CA ALA A 49 -0.31 38.05 -2.48
C ALA A 49 -0.78 38.48 -3.88
N ASP A 50 0.01 39.32 -4.55
CA ASP A 50 -0.33 39.88 -5.87
C ASP A 50 -0.21 38.78 -6.94
N VAL A 51 0.87 38.00 -6.86
CA VAL A 51 1.09 36.84 -7.73
C VAL A 51 0.00 35.80 -7.57
N ALA A 52 -0.38 35.42 -6.35
CA ALA A 52 -1.40 34.41 -6.09
C ALA A 52 -2.75 34.79 -6.69
N THR A 53 -3.13 36.06 -6.58
CA THR A 53 -4.39 36.58 -7.13
C THR A 53 -4.36 36.60 -8.65
N TYR A 54 -3.24 37.03 -9.24
CA TYR A 54 -3.03 37.00 -10.69
C TYR A 54 -3.11 35.57 -11.25
N LEU A 55 -2.44 34.61 -10.60
CA LEU A 55 -2.46 33.20 -11.00
C LEU A 55 -3.86 32.59 -10.88
N ALA A 56 -4.60 32.91 -9.81
CA ALA A 56 -5.98 32.44 -9.64
C ALA A 56 -6.87 32.88 -10.80
N ARG A 57 -6.75 34.15 -11.21
CA ARG A 57 -7.51 34.70 -12.33
C ARG A 57 -7.14 34.01 -13.65
N LEU A 58 -5.84 33.80 -13.89
CA LEU A 58 -5.34 33.17 -15.11
C LEU A 58 -5.78 31.70 -15.23
N ILE A 59 -5.80 30.97 -14.11
CA ILE A 59 -6.30 29.59 -14.05
C ILE A 59 -7.82 29.56 -14.26
N ALA A 60 -8.57 30.44 -13.59
CA ALA A 60 -10.02 30.52 -13.74
C ALA A 60 -10.45 30.88 -15.18
N GLU A 61 -9.70 31.75 -15.87
CA GLU A 61 -9.96 32.08 -17.27
C GLU A 61 -9.69 30.90 -18.21
N ARG A 62 -8.73 30.04 -17.87
CA ARG A 62 -8.37 28.85 -18.64
C ARG A 62 -9.29 27.65 -18.39
N GLU A 63 -9.88 27.56 -17.21
CA GLU A 63 -10.86 26.54 -16.86
C GLU A 63 -12.28 26.86 -17.37
N ARG A 64 -12.55 28.11 -17.77
CA ARG A 64 -13.82 28.45 -18.44
C ARG A 64 -13.93 27.68 -19.75
N THR A 65 -14.96 26.83 -19.82
CA THR A 65 -15.43 26.24 -21.07
C THR A 65 -16.58 27.11 -21.59
N ASP A 66 -16.67 27.33 -22.91
CA ASP A 66 -17.58 28.31 -23.57
C ASP A 66 -19.09 28.17 -23.24
N ASP A 67 -19.52 27.13 -22.52
CA ASP A 67 -20.93 26.83 -22.20
C ASP A 67 -21.32 27.00 -20.73
N GLU A 68 -20.43 27.46 -19.83
CA GLU A 68 -20.76 27.58 -18.40
C GLU A 68 -21.07 29.04 -18.02
N PRO A 69 -22.33 29.38 -17.65
CA PRO A 69 -22.64 30.73 -17.17
C PRO A 69 -21.83 30.99 -15.90
N ALA A 70 -21.30 32.21 -15.78
CA ALA A 70 -20.50 32.64 -14.64
C ALA A 70 -21.22 32.34 -13.32
N ALA A 71 -20.90 31.20 -12.69
CA ALA A 71 -21.29 30.95 -11.33
C ALA A 71 -20.60 32.03 -10.50
N ALA A 72 -21.39 32.92 -9.90
CA ALA A 72 -20.92 33.80 -8.84
C ALA A 72 -20.48 32.93 -7.66
N GLY A 73 -19.26 32.41 -7.73
CA GLY A 73 -18.61 31.65 -6.68
C GLY A 73 -18.24 32.55 -5.50
N PRO A 74 -17.95 31.97 -4.33
CA PRO A 74 -17.92 32.63 -3.03
C PRO A 74 -16.63 33.45 -2.84
N GLU A 75 -16.42 34.49 -3.63
CA GLU A 75 -15.24 35.37 -3.58
C GLU A 75 -15.05 36.05 -2.20
N LEU A 76 -16.09 36.04 -1.35
CA LEU A 76 -16.04 36.62 -0.01
C LEU A 76 -15.55 35.67 1.10
N THR A 77 -15.33 34.38 0.83
CA THR A 77 -15.16 33.36 1.89
C THR A 77 -13.87 32.54 1.81
N SER A 78 -13.01 32.81 0.82
CA SER A 78 -11.73 32.10 0.68
C SER A 78 -10.62 33.02 0.20
N ARG A 79 -9.43 32.82 0.76
CA ARG A 79 -8.19 33.49 0.38
C ARG A 79 -7.35 32.50 -0.42
N THR A 80 -6.89 32.91 -1.59
CA THR A 80 -5.95 32.11 -2.38
C THR A 80 -4.57 32.10 -1.73
N VAL A 81 -4.00 30.92 -1.54
CA VAL A 81 -2.68 30.71 -0.94
C VAL A 81 -1.84 29.83 -1.85
N LEU A 82 -0.57 30.21 -2.01
CA LEU A 82 0.43 29.42 -2.73
C LEU A 82 1.14 28.49 -1.73
N HIS A 83 1.25 27.23 -2.08
CA HIS A 83 1.98 26.23 -1.32
C HIS A 83 3.19 25.75 -2.12
N THR A 84 4.26 25.41 -1.40
CA THR A 84 5.38 24.65 -1.98
C THR A 84 4.95 23.21 -2.27
N ALA A 85 5.71 22.48 -3.09
CA ALA A 85 5.47 21.05 -3.31
C ALA A 85 5.51 20.18 -2.04
N ALA A 86 6.15 20.67 -0.97
CA ALA A 86 6.15 20.03 0.34
C ALA A 86 4.88 20.32 1.18
N GLY A 87 3.93 21.10 0.65
CA GLY A 87 2.67 21.47 1.30
C GLY A 87 2.76 22.69 2.23
N ALA A 88 3.94 23.27 2.43
CA ALA A 88 4.10 24.45 3.28
C ALA A 88 3.50 25.69 2.61
N PRO A 89 2.55 26.41 3.25
CA PRO A 89 1.98 27.65 2.72
C PRO A 89 3.04 28.75 2.70
N LEU A 90 3.10 29.48 1.60
CA LEU A 90 3.99 30.62 1.44
C LEU A 90 3.36 31.87 2.10
N PRO A 91 4.14 32.67 2.85
CA PRO A 91 3.65 33.90 3.43
C PRO A 91 3.26 34.88 2.31
N ALA A 92 2.10 35.50 2.41
CA ALA A 92 1.59 36.34 1.32
C ALA A 92 2.25 37.73 1.26
N ASP A 93 2.86 38.17 2.36
CA ASP A 93 3.49 39.48 2.57
C ASP A 93 4.95 39.54 2.10
N VAL A 94 5.58 38.39 1.85
CA VAL A 94 6.97 38.29 1.37
C VAL A 94 7.04 38.16 -0.15
N THR A 95 8.22 38.39 -0.72
CA THR A 95 8.48 38.17 -2.16
C THR A 95 8.76 36.69 -2.45
N LEU A 96 8.65 36.28 -3.72
CA LEU A 96 9.00 34.91 -4.13
C LEU A 96 10.46 34.57 -3.82
N ARG A 97 11.36 35.56 -3.96
CA ARG A 97 12.78 35.41 -3.60
C ARG A 97 12.97 35.18 -2.11
N ASP A 98 12.33 35.98 -1.26
CA ASP A 98 12.45 35.89 0.20
C ASP A 98 11.81 34.62 0.76
N ALA A 99 10.77 34.13 0.09
CA ALA A 99 10.18 32.81 0.33
C ALA A 99 11.09 31.63 -0.09
N GLY A 100 12.22 31.91 -0.74
CA GLY A 100 13.18 30.90 -1.17
C GLY A 100 12.76 30.09 -2.39
N VAL A 101 11.80 30.59 -3.18
CA VAL A 101 11.34 29.94 -4.43
C VAL A 101 12.43 30.04 -5.49
N ARG A 102 12.73 28.93 -6.14
CA ARG A 102 13.79 28.79 -7.14
C ARG A 102 13.22 28.51 -8.53
N HIS A 103 14.08 28.67 -9.54
CA HIS A 103 13.75 28.27 -10.90
C HIS A 103 13.46 26.77 -10.96
N GLY A 104 12.35 26.41 -11.59
CA GLY A 104 11.87 25.04 -11.73
C GLY A 104 11.02 24.54 -10.55
N ASP A 105 10.79 25.36 -9.52
CA ASP A 105 9.94 24.95 -8.40
C ASP A 105 8.47 24.81 -8.83
N MET A 106 7.82 23.80 -8.25
CA MET A 106 6.39 23.54 -8.42
C MET A 106 5.62 24.13 -7.24
N LEU A 107 4.64 24.99 -7.55
CA LEU A 107 3.78 25.67 -6.60
C LEU A 107 2.34 25.21 -6.77
N TYR A 108 1.62 25.09 -5.65
CA TYR A 108 0.22 24.68 -5.64
C TYR A 108 -0.64 25.85 -5.20
N LEU A 109 -1.63 26.21 -6.03
CA LEU A 109 -2.59 27.24 -5.72
C LEU A 109 -3.81 26.59 -5.05
N THR A 110 -4.11 26.98 -3.83
CA THR A 110 -5.26 26.43 -3.08
C THR A 110 -6.08 27.56 -2.48
N ALA A 111 -7.41 27.40 -2.49
CA ALA A 111 -8.31 28.30 -1.79
C ALA A 111 -8.34 27.93 -0.30
N GLN A 112 -7.73 28.75 0.55
CA GLN A 112 -7.81 28.60 1.99
C GLN A 112 -9.03 29.36 2.52
N ARG A 113 -9.90 28.68 3.27
CA ARG A 113 -11.07 29.33 3.87
C ARG A 113 -10.62 30.43 4.84
N THR A 114 -11.16 31.65 4.69
CA THR A 114 -10.90 32.72 5.64
C THR A 114 -11.50 32.35 7.00
N LEU A 115 -10.79 32.69 8.08
CA LEU A 115 -11.28 32.45 9.44
C LEU A 115 -12.60 33.22 9.61
N HIS A 116 -13.71 32.48 9.71
CA HIS A 116 -14.94 33.05 10.23
C HIS A 116 -14.76 33.33 11.72
N PRO A 117 -15.39 34.40 12.26
CA PRO A 117 -15.50 34.53 13.70
C PRO A 117 -16.10 33.23 14.26
N PRO A 118 -15.56 32.69 15.38
CA PRO A 118 -16.09 31.47 15.96
C PRO A 118 -17.58 31.66 16.22
N ALA A 119 -18.39 30.66 15.85
CA ALA A 119 -19.82 30.70 16.11
C ALA A 119 -20.03 30.88 17.62
N LEU A 120 -20.60 32.02 18.00
CA LEU A 120 -20.96 32.28 19.39
C LEU A 120 -22.29 31.57 19.63
N TYR A 121 -22.25 30.50 20.41
CA TYR A 121 -23.43 29.74 20.78
C TYR A 121 -24.03 30.33 22.06
N ASP A 122 -25.30 30.71 22.01
CA ASP A 122 -26.03 31.24 23.17
C ASP A 122 -26.48 30.11 24.13
N ASP A 123 -26.62 28.89 23.61
CA ASP A 123 -26.99 27.70 24.38
C ASP A 123 -25.83 26.69 24.43
N VAL A 124 -25.40 26.35 25.65
CA VAL A 124 -24.38 25.33 25.91
C VAL A 124 -24.80 23.94 25.43
N VAL A 125 -26.11 23.64 25.40
CA VAL A 125 -26.64 22.36 24.92
C VAL A 125 -26.55 22.28 23.41
N ASP A 126 -26.90 23.35 22.68
CA ASP A 126 -26.76 23.38 21.23
C ASP A 126 -25.29 23.39 20.80
N ALA A 127 -24.44 24.13 21.52
CA ALA A 127 -22.99 24.07 21.34
C ALA A 127 -22.45 22.65 21.50
N ALA A 128 -22.81 21.96 22.60
CA ALA A 128 -22.39 20.59 22.85
C ALA A 128 -22.96 19.60 21.83
N ALA A 129 -24.22 19.76 21.41
CA ALA A 129 -24.85 18.91 20.41
C ALA A 129 -24.23 19.10 19.02
N GLN A 130 -23.86 20.32 18.64
CA GLN A 130 -23.20 20.59 17.36
C GLN A 130 -21.72 20.17 17.39
N LEU A 131 -21.01 20.37 18.50
CA LEU A 131 -19.67 19.83 18.68
C LEU A 131 -19.67 18.30 18.62
N ASN A 132 -20.64 17.65 19.26
CA ASN A 132 -20.74 16.19 19.25
C ASN A 132 -21.13 15.66 17.87
N ARG A 133 -22.01 16.35 17.12
CA ARG A 133 -22.30 16.02 15.71
C ARG A 133 -21.10 16.24 14.79
N ALA A 134 -20.24 17.22 15.08
CA ALA A 134 -19.02 17.47 14.31
C ALA A 134 -17.88 16.49 14.68
N ALA A 135 -17.80 16.07 15.94
CA ALA A 135 -16.76 15.18 16.45
C ALA A 135 -17.09 13.70 16.22
N SER A 136 -18.37 13.32 16.26
CA SER A 136 -18.82 11.95 16.06
C SER A 136 -19.27 11.76 14.62
N ALA A 137 -18.58 10.89 13.88
CA ALA A 137 -19.05 10.44 12.58
C ALA A 137 -20.43 9.78 12.75
N ALA A 138 -21.48 10.43 12.24
CA ALA A 138 -22.83 9.88 12.30
C ALA A 138 -22.89 8.52 11.58
N TRP A 139 -23.68 7.59 12.13
CA TRP A 139 -23.97 6.33 11.43
C TRP A 139 -24.55 6.62 10.05
N GLY A 140 -23.87 6.16 9.02
CA GLY A 140 -24.19 6.47 7.64
C GLY A 140 -24.24 5.22 6.75
N PRO A 141 -24.59 5.39 5.47
CA PRO A 141 -24.62 4.28 4.50
C PRO A 141 -23.29 3.55 4.40
N ALA A 142 -22.17 4.27 4.55
CA ALA A 142 -20.83 3.68 4.52
C ALA A 142 -20.56 2.77 5.72
N SER A 143 -20.88 3.20 6.95
CA SER A 143 -20.71 2.38 8.15
C SER A 143 -21.64 1.16 8.13
N ALA A 144 -22.87 1.32 7.63
CA ALA A 144 -23.80 0.21 7.41
C ALA A 144 -23.26 -0.81 6.39
N ALA A 145 -22.66 -0.35 5.29
CA ALA A 145 -22.05 -1.22 4.29
C ALA A 145 -20.85 -1.99 4.85
N VAL A 146 -19.99 -1.34 5.65
CA VAL A 146 -18.87 -2.00 6.34
C VAL A 146 -19.40 -3.06 7.31
N MET A 147 -20.40 -2.72 8.13
CA MET A 147 -21.00 -3.67 9.08
C MET A 147 -21.63 -4.86 8.37
N ALA A 148 -22.31 -4.64 7.24
CA ALA A 148 -22.87 -5.71 6.42
C ALA A 148 -21.79 -6.63 5.87
N MET A 149 -20.64 -6.08 5.43
CA MET A 149 -19.51 -6.88 4.98
C MET A 149 -18.90 -7.69 6.14
N VAL A 150 -18.72 -7.09 7.32
CA VAL A 150 -18.25 -7.79 8.52
C VAL A 150 -19.19 -8.93 8.90
N ALA A 151 -20.50 -8.68 8.91
CA ALA A 151 -21.51 -9.70 9.19
C ALA A 151 -21.49 -10.84 8.16
N LEU A 152 -21.33 -10.51 6.87
CA LEU A 152 -21.18 -11.51 5.81
C LEU A 152 -19.97 -12.43 6.06
N TYR A 153 -18.79 -11.86 6.33
CA TYR A 153 -17.60 -12.66 6.59
C TYR A 153 -17.69 -13.46 7.89
N ALA A 154 -18.40 -12.95 8.91
CA ALA A 154 -18.68 -13.71 10.12
C ALA A 154 -19.56 -14.94 9.82
N CYS A 155 -20.64 -14.77 9.05
CA CYS A 155 -21.51 -15.87 8.62
C CYS A 155 -20.74 -16.90 7.77
N VAL A 156 -19.94 -16.43 6.80
CA VAL A 156 -19.09 -17.30 5.97
C VAL A 156 -18.09 -18.06 6.85
N GLY A 157 -17.48 -17.41 7.83
CA GLY A 157 -16.57 -18.05 8.77
C GLY A 157 -17.22 -19.16 9.58
N ILE A 158 -18.46 -18.95 10.05
CA ILE A 158 -19.23 -19.99 10.77
C ILE A 158 -19.52 -21.18 9.87
N LEU A 159 -19.97 -20.94 8.62
CA LEU A 159 -20.28 -22.00 7.68
C LEU A 159 -19.05 -22.82 7.29
N VAL A 160 -17.92 -22.14 6.98
CA VAL A 160 -16.65 -22.81 6.69
C VAL A 160 -16.16 -23.61 7.90
N TRP A 161 -16.29 -23.08 9.12
CA TRP A 161 -15.95 -23.82 10.34
C TRP A 161 -16.79 -25.09 10.48
N MET A 162 -18.12 -25.01 10.26
CA MET A 162 -19.00 -26.18 10.27
C MET A 162 -18.65 -27.20 9.18
N ALA A 163 -18.21 -26.75 8.00
CA ALA A 163 -17.79 -27.62 6.91
C ALA A 163 -16.45 -28.33 7.17
N VAL A 164 -15.58 -27.75 8.00
CA VAL A 164 -14.25 -28.31 8.31
C VAL A 164 -14.26 -29.16 9.58
N ASP A 165 -15.10 -28.85 10.57
CA ASP A 165 -15.12 -29.56 11.85
C ASP A 165 -15.79 -30.95 11.71
N PRO A 166 -15.10 -32.05 12.11
CA PRO A 166 -15.64 -33.42 12.03
C PRO A 166 -16.90 -33.64 12.87
N ARG A 167 -17.18 -32.78 13.86
CA ARG A 167 -18.39 -32.87 14.70
C ARG A 167 -19.69 -32.75 13.91
N PHE A 168 -19.63 -32.16 12.71
CA PHE A 168 -20.79 -32.00 11.83
C PHE A 168 -20.85 -33.02 10.69
N ALA A 169 -20.02 -34.08 10.72
CA ALA A 169 -19.90 -35.06 9.63
C ALA A 169 -21.24 -35.65 9.17
N GLU A 170 -22.14 -35.97 10.11
CA GLU A 170 -23.48 -36.50 9.81
C GLU A 170 -24.35 -35.52 9.01
N ARG A 171 -24.04 -34.22 9.07
CA ARG A 171 -24.82 -33.13 8.47
C ARG A 171 -24.10 -32.48 7.28
N TYR A 172 -22.97 -33.06 6.81
CA TYR A 172 -22.21 -32.48 5.71
C TYR A 172 -23.01 -32.31 4.43
N ALA A 173 -23.97 -33.19 4.12
CA ALA A 173 -24.81 -33.02 2.94
C ALA A 173 -25.61 -31.69 2.97
N VAL A 174 -26.15 -31.31 4.14
CA VAL A 174 -26.90 -30.06 4.32
C VAL A 174 -25.95 -28.86 4.29
N ILE A 175 -24.79 -28.96 4.95
CA ILE A 175 -23.79 -27.89 4.99
C ILE A 175 -23.24 -27.62 3.58
N VAL A 176 -22.87 -28.66 2.84
CA VAL A 176 -22.42 -28.55 1.44
C VAL A 176 -23.52 -27.94 0.58
N GLY A 177 -24.78 -28.34 0.75
CA GLY A 177 -25.90 -27.73 0.04
C GLY A 177 -26.02 -26.23 0.30
N LEU A 178 -25.89 -25.81 1.57
CA LEU A 178 -25.94 -24.41 1.97
C LEU A 178 -24.73 -23.61 1.47
N ASP A 179 -23.53 -24.17 1.54
CA ASP A 179 -22.29 -23.53 1.07
C ASP A 179 -22.30 -23.36 -0.46
N VAL A 180 -22.75 -24.37 -1.20
CA VAL A 180 -22.87 -24.30 -2.67
C VAL A 180 -23.93 -23.27 -3.06
N ALA A 181 -25.11 -23.30 -2.43
CA ALA A 181 -26.15 -22.31 -2.68
C ALA A 181 -25.69 -20.88 -2.34
N GLY A 182 -25.03 -20.71 -1.19
CA GLY A 182 -24.46 -19.44 -0.74
C GLY A 182 -23.36 -18.93 -1.67
N ALA A 183 -22.44 -19.79 -2.10
CA ALA A 183 -21.39 -19.44 -3.05
C ALA A 183 -21.98 -18.99 -4.40
N LEU A 184 -22.95 -19.74 -4.94
CA LEU A 184 -23.63 -19.37 -6.20
C LEU A 184 -24.38 -18.04 -6.07
N ALA A 185 -25.11 -17.84 -4.96
CA ALA A 185 -25.82 -16.59 -4.68
C ALA A 185 -24.86 -15.40 -4.56
N LEU A 186 -23.71 -15.57 -3.89
CA LEU A 186 -22.70 -14.53 -3.76
C LEU A 186 -21.98 -14.24 -5.09
N VAL A 187 -21.72 -15.25 -5.92
CA VAL A 187 -21.19 -15.03 -7.27
C VAL A 187 -22.19 -14.26 -8.12
N ALA A 188 -23.48 -14.62 -8.08
CA ALA A 188 -24.53 -13.88 -8.78
C ALA A 188 -24.67 -12.44 -8.26
N ALA A 189 -24.62 -12.23 -6.94
CA ALA A 189 -24.63 -10.90 -6.35
C ALA A 189 -23.38 -10.09 -6.75
N ALA A 190 -22.21 -10.72 -6.82
CA ALA A 190 -20.97 -10.08 -7.25
C ALA A 190 -21.03 -9.66 -8.73
N THR A 191 -21.54 -10.52 -9.61
CA THR A 191 -21.69 -10.19 -11.04
C THR A 191 -22.69 -9.06 -11.25
N VAL A 192 -23.83 -9.07 -10.53
CA VAL A 192 -24.80 -7.96 -10.54
C VAL A 192 -24.17 -6.67 -10.02
N ALA A 193 -23.47 -6.73 -8.88
CA ALA A 193 -22.81 -5.56 -8.28
C ALA A 193 -21.77 -4.92 -9.21
N CYS A 194 -21.01 -5.73 -9.95
CA CYS A 194 -20.02 -5.24 -10.91
C CYS A 194 -20.68 -4.75 -12.20
N ARG A 195 -21.54 -5.57 -12.83
CA ARG A 195 -22.06 -5.30 -14.18
C ARG A 195 -23.15 -4.23 -14.20
N ILE A 196 -24.02 -4.21 -13.20
CA ILE A 196 -25.17 -3.29 -13.14
C ILE A 196 -24.83 -2.07 -12.29
N TYR A 197 -24.35 -2.29 -11.07
CA TYR A 197 -24.13 -1.18 -10.12
C TYR A 197 -22.73 -0.55 -10.21
N ARG A 198 -21.80 -1.12 -11.00
CA ARG A 198 -20.41 -0.65 -11.15
C ARG A 198 -19.70 -0.43 -9.80
N ARG A 199 -19.99 -1.28 -8.82
CA ARG A 199 -19.38 -1.24 -7.47
C ARG A 199 -18.34 -2.35 -7.32
N ASP A 200 -17.15 -2.10 -7.86
CA ASP A 200 -16.08 -3.10 -7.96
C ASP A 200 -15.59 -3.63 -6.61
N HIS A 201 -15.50 -2.77 -5.59
CA HIS A 201 -15.03 -3.14 -4.26
C HIS A 201 -16.01 -4.09 -3.54
N ILE A 202 -17.32 -3.88 -3.70
CA ILE A 202 -18.36 -4.76 -3.12
C ILE A 202 -18.40 -6.09 -3.88
N ALA A 203 -18.34 -6.03 -5.22
CA ALA A 203 -18.30 -7.22 -6.06
C ALA A 203 -17.10 -8.12 -5.74
N ALA A 204 -15.91 -7.53 -5.56
CA ALA A 204 -14.72 -8.24 -5.11
C ALA A 204 -14.92 -8.89 -3.73
N GLY A 205 -15.49 -8.15 -2.77
CA GLY A 205 -15.80 -8.65 -1.44
C GLY A 205 -16.73 -9.86 -1.44
N PHE A 206 -17.80 -9.83 -2.23
CA PHE A 206 -18.71 -10.98 -2.41
C PHE A 206 -18.04 -12.15 -3.13
N GLY A 207 -17.20 -11.87 -4.13
CA GLY A 207 -16.42 -12.90 -4.83
C GLY A 207 -15.46 -13.64 -3.91
N TRP A 208 -14.75 -12.94 -3.02
CA TRP A 208 -13.84 -13.57 -2.06
C TRP A 208 -14.60 -14.36 -0.98
N ALA A 209 -15.76 -13.87 -0.54
CA ALA A 209 -16.64 -14.61 0.36
C ALA A 209 -17.15 -15.91 -0.29
N ALA A 210 -17.55 -15.87 -1.57
CA ALA A 210 -17.96 -17.04 -2.33
C ALA A 210 -16.83 -18.07 -2.47
N MET A 211 -15.60 -17.61 -2.69
CA MET A 211 -14.40 -18.46 -2.70
C MET A 211 -14.25 -19.23 -1.37
N LEU A 212 -14.41 -18.57 -0.22
CA LEU A 212 -14.29 -19.23 1.08
C LEU A 212 -15.38 -20.30 1.29
N LEU A 213 -16.64 -20.01 0.95
CA LEU A 213 -17.72 -21.01 1.03
C LEU A 213 -17.48 -22.20 0.10
N ALA A 214 -17.04 -21.94 -1.13
CA ALA A 214 -16.73 -23.01 -2.07
C ALA A 214 -15.58 -23.90 -1.58
N PHE A 215 -14.61 -23.36 -0.85
CA PHE A 215 -13.58 -24.17 -0.17
C PHE A 215 -14.21 -25.11 0.85
N GLY A 216 -15.10 -24.59 1.71
CA GLY A 216 -15.83 -25.37 2.71
C GLY A 216 -16.61 -26.53 2.06
N ALA A 217 -17.39 -26.23 1.02
CA ALA A 217 -18.14 -27.22 0.26
C ALA A 217 -17.24 -28.30 -0.37
N LEU A 218 -16.16 -27.90 -1.03
CA LEU A 218 -15.20 -28.82 -1.64
C LEU A 218 -14.53 -29.70 -0.59
N ARG A 219 -14.19 -29.14 0.58
CA ARG A 219 -13.55 -29.87 1.67
C ARG A 219 -14.49 -30.89 2.29
N ALA A 220 -15.71 -30.49 2.64
CA ALA A 220 -16.71 -31.37 3.22
C ALA A 220 -17.15 -32.47 2.24
N GLY A 221 -17.36 -32.12 0.96
CA GLY A 221 -17.73 -33.09 -0.08
C GLY A 221 -16.64 -34.12 -0.38
N LEU A 222 -15.37 -33.73 -0.30
CA LEU A 222 -14.21 -34.61 -0.50
C LEU A 222 -13.61 -35.11 0.82
N ALA A 223 -14.39 -35.11 1.91
CA ALA A 223 -13.93 -35.56 3.22
C ALA A 223 -13.54 -37.05 3.22
N GLY A 224 -14.28 -37.89 2.49
CA GLY A 224 -14.07 -39.35 2.44
C GLY A 224 -12.85 -39.82 1.67
N ALA A 225 -12.19 -38.95 0.88
CA ALA A 225 -11.06 -39.31 0.02
C ALA A 225 -9.68 -39.15 0.69
N GLY A 226 -9.64 -38.94 2.02
CA GLY A 226 -8.40 -38.78 2.77
C GLY A 226 -7.56 -37.58 2.31
N GLY A 227 -6.22 -37.74 2.30
CA GLY A 227 -5.28 -36.68 1.90
C GLY A 227 -5.43 -36.23 0.43
N TRP A 228 -5.78 -37.15 -0.46
CA TRP A 228 -6.05 -36.84 -1.88
C TRP A 228 -7.31 -35.99 -2.06
N GLY A 229 -8.28 -36.10 -1.16
CA GLY A 229 -9.46 -35.23 -1.14
C GLY A 229 -9.08 -33.76 -1.00
N LEU A 230 -8.10 -33.44 -0.17
CA LEU A 230 -7.63 -32.06 0.01
C LEU A 230 -6.86 -31.54 -1.21
N VAL A 231 -6.03 -32.39 -1.83
CA VAL A 231 -5.33 -32.06 -3.08
C VAL A 231 -6.36 -31.74 -4.19
N ALA A 232 -7.40 -32.56 -4.31
CA ALA A 232 -8.50 -32.33 -5.24
C ALA A 232 -9.26 -31.03 -4.93
N SER A 233 -9.54 -30.74 -3.64
CA SER A 233 -10.16 -29.46 -3.23
C SER A 233 -9.30 -28.26 -3.62
N CYS A 234 -7.98 -28.32 -3.42
CA CYS A 234 -7.05 -27.27 -3.82
C CYS A 234 -7.00 -27.07 -5.34
N ALA A 235 -6.95 -28.15 -6.11
CA ALA A 235 -6.97 -28.08 -7.58
C ALA A 235 -8.31 -27.51 -8.11
N ALA A 236 -9.44 -27.96 -7.56
CA ALA A 236 -10.76 -27.42 -7.88
C ALA A 236 -10.87 -25.94 -7.50
N MET A 237 -10.31 -25.53 -6.36
CA MET A 237 -10.29 -24.14 -5.92
C MET A 237 -9.50 -23.23 -6.90
N MET A 238 -8.37 -23.70 -7.44
CA MET A 238 -7.64 -22.93 -8.47
C MET A 238 -8.50 -22.69 -9.71
N ALA A 239 -9.19 -23.72 -10.19
CA ALA A 239 -10.09 -23.60 -11.34
C ALA A 239 -11.28 -22.67 -11.04
N LEU A 240 -11.88 -22.79 -9.85
CA LEU A 240 -12.98 -21.94 -9.41
C LEU A 240 -12.56 -20.48 -9.31
N ASN A 241 -11.40 -20.19 -8.70
CA ASN A 241 -10.89 -18.82 -8.58
C ASN A 241 -10.65 -18.18 -9.94
N TYR A 242 -10.12 -18.93 -10.89
CA TYR A 242 -9.99 -18.47 -12.27
C TYR A 242 -11.34 -18.20 -12.92
N GLY A 243 -12.32 -19.10 -12.75
CA GLY A 243 -13.69 -18.95 -13.26
C GLY A 243 -14.42 -17.74 -12.67
N CYS A 244 -14.42 -17.59 -11.34
CA CYS A 244 -15.03 -16.47 -10.63
C CYS A 244 -14.38 -15.14 -11.03
N TYR A 245 -13.04 -15.10 -11.13
CA TYR A 245 -12.35 -13.91 -11.63
C TYR A 245 -12.78 -13.55 -13.06
N ARG A 246 -12.88 -14.54 -13.97
CA ARG A 246 -13.35 -14.33 -15.35
C ARG A 246 -14.79 -13.84 -15.42
N LEU A 247 -15.66 -14.33 -14.55
CA LEU A 247 -17.09 -13.96 -14.52
C LEU A 247 -17.30 -12.55 -13.95
N ILE A 248 -16.69 -12.26 -12.81
CA ILE A 248 -16.86 -10.99 -12.09
C ILE A 248 -16.05 -9.88 -12.76
N GLY A 249 -14.82 -10.16 -13.21
CA GLY A 249 -13.94 -9.21 -13.90
C GLY A 249 -13.18 -8.25 -12.97
N THR A 250 -13.37 -8.34 -11.65
CA THR A 250 -12.75 -7.45 -10.65
C THR A 250 -12.17 -8.26 -9.48
N GLY A 251 -11.44 -7.60 -8.57
CA GLY A 251 -10.93 -8.24 -7.36
C GLY A 251 -9.75 -9.21 -7.57
N ARG A 252 -8.95 -8.98 -8.62
CA ARG A 252 -7.80 -9.83 -9.05
C ARG A 252 -6.89 -10.26 -7.89
N TRP A 253 -6.64 -9.36 -6.94
CA TRP A 253 -5.81 -9.59 -5.77
C TRP A 253 -6.23 -10.83 -4.97
N GLY A 254 -7.50 -10.92 -4.55
CA GLY A 254 -7.96 -11.98 -3.66
C GLY A 254 -8.07 -13.34 -4.36
N PHE A 255 -8.48 -13.38 -5.63
CA PHE A 255 -8.50 -14.62 -6.41
C PHE A 255 -7.10 -15.16 -6.69
N LEU A 256 -6.13 -14.27 -6.96
CA LEU A 256 -4.73 -14.67 -7.10
C LEU A 256 -4.15 -15.16 -5.77
N ALA A 257 -4.48 -14.49 -4.66
CA ALA A 257 -4.07 -14.91 -3.33
C ALA A 257 -4.58 -16.31 -2.99
N GLY A 258 -5.89 -16.54 -3.15
CA GLY A 258 -6.53 -17.82 -2.88
C GLY A 258 -6.03 -18.92 -3.82
N GLY A 259 -5.87 -18.64 -5.11
CA GLY A 259 -5.33 -19.59 -6.08
C GLY A 259 -3.86 -19.94 -5.82
N GLY A 260 -3.02 -18.95 -5.50
CA GLY A 260 -1.62 -19.15 -5.15
C GLY A 260 -1.46 -19.95 -3.85
N PHE A 261 -2.26 -19.62 -2.83
CA PHE A 261 -2.32 -20.40 -1.60
C PHE A 261 -2.75 -21.85 -1.86
N ALA A 262 -3.82 -22.06 -2.65
CA ALA A 262 -4.31 -23.39 -3.00
C ALA A 262 -3.26 -24.21 -3.77
N ALA A 263 -2.49 -23.59 -4.67
CA ALA A 263 -1.41 -24.25 -5.40
C ALA A 263 -0.30 -24.73 -4.45
N LEU A 264 0.15 -23.88 -3.53
CA LEU A 264 1.21 -24.21 -2.57
C LEU A 264 0.75 -25.19 -1.49
N ALA A 265 -0.45 -25.00 -0.95
CA ALA A 265 -1.03 -25.92 0.01
C ALA A 265 -1.30 -27.29 -0.65
N GLY A 266 -1.87 -27.31 -1.85
CA GLY A 266 -2.17 -28.53 -2.60
C GLY A 266 -0.90 -29.32 -2.94
N THR A 267 0.18 -28.64 -3.35
CA THR A 267 1.48 -29.29 -3.60
C THR A 267 2.10 -29.86 -2.32
N ALA A 268 2.04 -29.13 -1.20
CA ALA A 268 2.49 -29.66 0.09
C ALA A 268 1.71 -30.91 0.50
N TRP A 269 0.39 -30.89 0.38
CA TRP A 269 -0.47 -32.04 0.70
C TRP A 269 -0.31 -33.21 -0.28
N ALA A 270 -0.02 -32.94 -1.55
CA ALA A 270 0.31 -33.98 -2.53
C ALA A 270 1.64 -34.67 -2.18
N LEU A 271 2.66 -33.91 -1.75
CA LEU A 271 3.92 -34.48 -1.27
C LEU A 271 3.72 -35.33 -0.02
N ARG A 272 2.92 -34.86 0.94
CA ARG A 272 2.57 -35.62 2.14
C ARG A 272 1.86 -36.93 1.80
N SER A 273 0.85 -36.87 0.93
CA SER A 273 0.01 -38.04 0.59
C SER A 273 0.73 -39.03 -0.34
N GLY A 274 1.59 -38.56 -1.23
CA GLY A 274 2.30 -39.38 -2.21
C GLY A 274 3.60 -40.00 -1.67
N PHE A 275 4.37 -39.25 -0.88
CA PHE A 275 5.70 -39.69 -0.40
C PHE A 275 5.75 -39.98 1.11
N GLY A 276 4.67 -39.73 1.86
CA GLY A 276 4.63 -40.01 3.30
C GLY A 276 5.61 -39.16 4.12
N VAL A 277 5.96 -37.96 3.64
CA VAL A 277 6.92 -37.07 4.30
C VAL A 277 6.38 -36.65 5.67
N PRO A 278 7.20 -36.70 6.74
CA PRO A 278 6.76 -36.32 8.07
C PRO A 278 6.41 -34.82 8.18
N ASP A 279 5.35 -34.52 8.93
CA ASP A 279 4.76 -33.17 9.07
C ASP A 279 5.78 -32.10 9.48
N ARG A 280 6.78 -32.48 10.29
CA ARG A 280 7.88 -31.59 10.72
C ARG A 280 8.73 -31.10 9.54
N GLN A 281 9.13 -32.00 8.64
CA GLN A 281 9.95 -31.65 7.47
C GLN A 281 9.12 -30.87 6.44
N LEU A 282 7.86 -31.26 6.24
CA LEU A 282 6.95 -30.58 5.35
C LEU A 282 6.69 -29.14 5.82
N GLY A 283 6.45 -28.93 7.13
CA GLY A 283 6.23 -27.60 7.69
C GLY A 283 7.42 -26.65 7.47
N VAL A 284 8.66 -27.14 7.66
CA VAL A 284 9.87 -26.36 7.33
C VAL A 284 9.92 -26.04 5.83
N ALA A 285 9.71 -27.04 4.97
CA ALA A 285 9.76 -26.85 3.52
C ALA A 285 8.70 -25.84 3.03
N VAL A 286 7.48 -25.88 3.57
CA VAL A 286 6.40 -24.95 3.25
C VAL A 286 6.73 -23.53 3.69
N CYS A 287 7.27 -23.35 4.90
CA CYS A 287 7.72 -22.03 5.37
C CYS A 287 8.82 -21.44 4.48
N LEU A 288 9.82 -22.26 4.11
CA LEU A 288 10.90 -21.84 3.23
C LEU A 288 10.38 -21.51 1.82
N ALA A 289 9.50 -22.33 1.26
CA ALA A 289 8.88 -22.10 -0.05
C ALA A 289 8.06 -20.80 -0.07
N ALA A 290 7.31 -20.52 1.00
CA ALA A 290 6.57 -19.27 1.16
C ALA A 290 7.49 -18.04 1.20
N LEU A 291 8.60 -18.11 1.95
CA LEU A 291 9.59 -17.03 1.99
C LEU A 291 10.28 -16.83 0.65
N VAL A 292 10.67 -17.92 -0.03
CA VAL A 292 11.24 -17.87 -1.38
C VAL A 292 10.26 -17.21 -2.35
N LEU A 293 8.97 -17.54 -2.29
CA LEU A 293 7.95 -16.88 -3.11
C LEU A 293 7.91 -15.37 -2.80
N ALA A 294 7.88 -14.98 -1.53
CA ALA A 294 7.89 -13.58 -1.12
C ALA A 294 9.10 -12.82 -1.69
N PHE A 295 10.32 -13.39 -1.57
CA PHE A 295 11.53 -12.81 -2.16
C PHE A 295 11.54 -12.82 -3.69
N ALA A 296 10.84 -13.76 -4.33
CA ALA A 296 10.72 -13.84 -5.78
C ALA A 296 9.70 -12.85 -6.36
N VAL A 297 8.78 -12.28 -5.56
CA VAL A 297 7.73 -11.36 -6.06
C VAL A 297 8.31 -10.18 -6.86
N PRO A 298 9.34 -9.44 -6.38
CA PRO A 298 9.95 -8.37 -7.18
C PRO A 298 10.55 -8.88 -8.49
N TRP A 299 11.11 -10.09 -8.51
CA TRP A 299 11.65 -10.69 -9.73
C TRP A 299 10.56 -11.08 -10.72
N LEU A 300 9.50 -11.75 -10.26
CA LEU A 300 8.36 -12.19 -11.05
C LEU A 300 7.60 -11.01 -11.70
N THR A 301 7.61 -9.85 -11.04
CA THR A 301 6.84 -8.68 -11.48
C THR A 301 7.69 -7.59 -12.17
N ARG A 302 9.01 -7.80 -12.31
CA ARG A 302 9.95 -6.84 -12.96
C ARG A 302 9.61 -6.47 -14.40
N GLY A 303 8.81 -7.26 -15.11
CA GLY A 303 8.40 -7.00 -16.49
C GLY A 303 7.06 -6.29 -16.63
N TRP A 304 6.26 -6.26 -15.56
CA TRP A 304 4.86 -5.83 -15.64
C TRP A 304 4.70 -4.31 -15.56
N ASP A 305 5.69 -3.64 -14.97
CA ASP A 305 5.76 -2.17 -14.88
C ASP A 305 6.50 -1.53 -16.06
N ARG A 306 7.05 -2.31 -17.01
CA ARG A 306 7.90 -1.74 -18.07
C ARG A 306 7.06 -1.22 -19.22
N PHE A 307 7.11 0.10 -19.40
CA PHE A 307 6.73 0.74 -20.65
C PHE A 307 7.84 0.46 -21.68
N VAL A 308 7.52 -0.30 -22.73
CA VAL A 308 8.33 -0.26 -23.93
C VAL A 308 7.99 1.06 -24.61
N VAL A 309 8.70 2.13 -24.22
CA VAL A 309 8.72 3.34 -25.04
C VAL A 309 9.46 2.91 -26.30
N ARG A 310 8.71 2.66 -27.37
CA ARG A 310 9.29 2.36 -28.67
C ARG A 310 9.82 3.70 -29.19
N ALA A 311 11.04 4.06 -28.79
CA ALA A 311 11.77 5.10 -29.47
C ALA A 311 11.91 4.62 -30.91
N THR A 312 11.17 5.22 -31.83
CA THR A 312 11.38 5.02 -33.26
C THR A 312 12.79 5.47 -33.55
N ALA A 313 13.67 4.49 -33.69
CA ALA A 313 15.03 4.66 -34.15
C ALA A 313 14.98 4.90 -35.66
N ASP A 314 14.46 6.06 -36.07
CA ASP A 314 14.70 6.59 -37.41
C ASP A 314 15.19 8.03 -37.28
N GLY A 315 16.49 8.18 -37.50
CA GLY A 315 17.09 9.35 -38.15
C GLY A 315 17.02 10.71 -37.44
N SER A 316 18.09 11.05 -36.72
CA SER A 316 18.63 12.42 -36.64
C SER A 316 17.66 13.57 -36.31
N ALA A 317 17.11 13.61 -35.10
CA ALA A 317 16.69 14.89 -34.51
C ALA A 317 17.83 15.42 -33.63
N ARG A 318 18.71 16.17 -34.28
CA ARG A 318 19.76 16.98 -33.66
C ARG A 318 19.15 17.83 -32.55
N THR A 319 19.86 17.92 -31.43
CA THR A 319 19.66 18.87 -30.35
C THR A 319 19.51 20.29 -30.90
N ASP A 320 18.27 20.76 -31.07
CA ASP A 320 17.97 22.16 -31.24
C ASP A 320 17.03 22.60 -30.11
N ALA A 321 17.46 23.69 -29.47
CA ALA A 321 16.86 24.33 -28.33
C ALA A 321 15.40 24.73 -28.58
N PHE A 322 14.58 24.70 -27.52
CA PHE A 322 13.31 25.44 -27.40
C PHE A 322 12.47 25.51 -28.69
N ALA A 323 11.87 24.38 -29.08
CA ALA A 323 10.85 24.39 -30.11
C ALA A 323 9.52 24.93 -29.54
N ASP A 324 9.01 25.96 -30.21
CA ASP A 324 7.75 26.64 -29.94
C ASP A 324 6.55 25.67 -30.03
N PRO A 325 5.75 25.48 -28.96
CA PRO A 325 4.59 24.59 -28.95
C PRO A 325 3.43 25.04 -29.86
N PHE A 326 3.50 26.23 -30.47
CA PHE A 326 2.44 26.78 -31.33
C PHE A 326 2.64 26.56 -32.84
N ASN A 327 3.72 25.90 -33.27
CA ASN A 327 3.96 25.68 -34.69
C ASN A 327 3.14 24.48 -35.23
N THR A 328 2.05 24.78 -35.94
CA THR A 328 1.05 23.83 -36.45
C THR A 328 1.52 22.99 -37.63
N GLU A 329 2.65 23.32 -38.26
CA GLU A 329 3.14 22.62 -39.46
C GLU A 329 3.82 21.26 -39.15
N ARG A 330 4.23 21.00 -37.90
CA ARG A 330 4.79 19.71 -37.45
C ARG A 330 3.79 18.76 -36.79
N SER A 331 2.50 19.09 -36.86
CA SER A 331 1.42 18.37 -36.18
C SER A 331 1.28 16.90 -36.61
N GLY A 332 1.81 16.48 -37.77
CA GLY A 332 1.82 15.08 -38.19
C GLY A 332 2.75 14.17 -37.36
N ALA A 333 4.01 14.57 -37.17
CA ALA A 333 5.00 13.76 -36.44
C ALA A 333 4.77 13.76 -34.92
N ASN A 334 4.28 14.87 -34.36
CA ASN A 334 3.88 14.93 -32.94
C ASN A 334 2.61 14.14 -32.64
N ARG A 335 1.73 13.92 -33.63
CA ARG A 335 0.52 13.10 -33.49
C ARG A 335 0.83 11.60 -33.51
N GLU A 336 1.79 11.17 -34.33
CA GLU A 336 2.36 9.81 -34.26
C GLU A 336 3.11 9.55 -32.94
N LEU A 337 3.81 10.57 -32.39
CA LEU A 337 4.43 10.47 -31.07
C LEU A 337 3.40 10.48 -29.92
N ALA A 338 2.33 11.26 -30.05
CA ALA A 338 1.21 11.27 -29.09
C ALA A 338 0.42 9.95 -29.11
N ASP A 339 0.29 9.29 -30.28
CA ASP A 339 -0.34 7.97 -30.41
C ASP A 339 0.55 6.83 -29.87
N THR A 340 1.86 7.06 -29.69
CA THR A 340 2.80 6.06 -29.14
C THR A 340 3.08 6.22 -27.65
N VAL A 341 2.73 7.36 -27.05
CA VAL A 341 2.85 7.59 -25.60
C VAL A 341 1.56 7.12 -24.90
N PRO A 342 1.63 6.11 -24.00
CA PRO A 342 0.45 5.62 -23.30
C PRO A 342 -0.17 6.73 -22.44
N SER A 343 -1.50 6.83 -22.47
CA SER A 343 -2.23 7.82 -21.68
C SER A 343 -1.93 7.66 -20.18
N ALA A 344 -1.96 8.78 -19.44
CA ALA A 344 -1.73 8.77 -18.00
C ALA A 344 -2.71 7.85 -17.24
N GLU A 345 -3.95 7.74 -17.74
CA GLU A 345 -4.96 6.83 -17.21
C GLU A 345 -4.58 5.36 -17.41
N GLU A 346 -4.03 5.01 -18.58
CA GLU A 346 -3.55 3.65 -18.87
C GLU A 346 -2.32 3.29 -18.02
N VAL A 347 -1.39 4.24 -17.84
CA VAL A 347 -0.23 4.11 -16.94
C VAL A 347 -0.70 3.84 -15.51
N MET A 348 -1.65 4.64 -15.03
CA MET A 348 -2.19 4.53 -13.68
C MET A 348 -2.96 3.21 -13.49
N ARG A 349 -3.79 2.80 -14.47
CA ARG A 349 -4.52 1.52 -14.44
C ARG A 349 -3.57 0.34 -14.35
N ARG A 350 -2.51 0.30 -15.18
CA ARG A 350 -1.50 -0.76 -15.13
C ARG A 350 -0.72 -0.77 -13.82
N GLY A 351 -0.39 0.39 -13.26
CA GLY A 351 0.24 0.50 -11.96
C GLY A 351 -0.60 -0.12 -10.85
N HIS A 352 -1.92 0.16 -10.84
CA HIS A 352 -2.85 -0.47 -9.90
C HIS A 352 -2.96 -1.98 -10.11
N GLU A 353 -3.00 -2.45 -11.37
CA GLU A 353 -3.05 -3.89 -11.67
C GLU A 353 -1.79 -4.64 -11.22
N ALA A 354 -0.61 -4.06 -11.44
CA ALA A 354 0.66 -4.62 -10.99
C ALA A 354 0.76 -4.64 -9.46
N ALA A 355 0.28 -3.59 -8.78
CA ALA A 355 0.19 -3.57 -7.33
C ALA A 355 -0.77 -4.66 -6.80
N ALA A 356 -1.94 -4.84 -7.44
CA ALA A 356 -2.90 -5.87 -7.09
C ALA A 356 -2.30 -7.29 -7.21
N VAL A 357 -1.48 -7.54 -8.22
CA VAL A 357 -0.80 -8.83 -8.41
C VAL A 357 0.27 -9.06 -7.36
N ARG A 358 1.12 -8.06 -7.10
CA ARG A 358 2.16 -8.15 -6.05
C ARG A 358 1.54 -8.41 -4.69
N CYS A 359 0.50 -7.66 -4.36
CA CYS A 359 -0.22 -7.84 -3.12
C CYS A 359 -0.83 -9.25 -3.02
N GLY A 360 -1.29 -9.84 -4.14
CA GLY A 360 -1.91 -11.16 -4.17
C GLY A 360 -0.89 -12.28 -3.99
N LEU A 361 0.31 -12.10 -4.55
CA LEU A 361 1.43 -13.00 -4.33
C LEU A 361 1.95 -12.92 -2.88
N TYR A 362 2.03 -11.72 -2.30
CA TYR A 362 2.43 -11.58 -0.89
C TYR A 362 1.40 -12.16 0.07
N THR A 363 0.10 -12.03 -0.19
CA THR A 363 -0.92 -12.67 0.64
C THR A 363 -0.94 -14.19 0.47
N ALA A 364 -0.74 -14.71 -0.75
CA ALA A 364 -0.56 -16.15 -0.96
C ALA A 364 0.65 -16.67 -0.16
N ALA A 365 1.81 -16.00 -0.27
CA ALA A 365 3.01 -16.35 0.48
C ALA A 365 2.78 -16.27 2.00
N GLY A 366 2.15 -15.20 2.49
CA GLY A 366 1.84 -15.03 3.91
C GLY A 366 0.86 -16.09 4.45
N ALA A 367 -0.18 -16.43 3.70
CA ALA A 367 -1.13 -17.48 4.05
C ALA A 367 -0.47 -18.86 4.06
N THR A 368 0.39 -19.16 3.07
CA THR A 368 1.17 -20.40 3.04
C THR A 368 2.18 -20.47 4.18
N LEU A 369 2.78 -19.34 4.57
CA LEU A 369 3.65 -19.27 5.74
C LEU A 369 2.89 -19.60 7.03
N ALA A 370 1.68 -19.05 7.18
CA ALA A 370 0.81 -19.35 8.31
C ALA A 370 0.44 -20.85 8.35
N LEU A 371 0.16 -21.46 7.20
CA LEU A 371 -0.06 -22.90 7.11
C LEU A 371 1.18 -23.69 7.57
N GLY A 372 2.37 -23.34 7.09
CA GLY A 372 3.61 -24.02 7.52
C GLY A 372 3.88 -23.88 9.02
N ALA A 373 3.64 -22.70 9.59
CA ALA A 373 3.73 -22.46 11.03
C ALA A 373 2.72 -23.31 11.81
N GLU A 374 1.50 -23.47 11.31
CA GLU A 374 0.47 -24.32 11.90
C GLU A 374 0.89 -25.79 11.92
N MET A 375 1.47 -26.28 10.82
CA MET A 375 1.97 -27.66 10.72
C MET A 375 3.10 -27.93 11.71
N LEU A 376 3.99 -26.95 11.91
CA LEU A 376 5.08 -27.05 12.90
C LEU A 376 4.57 -27.00 14.33
N ALA A 377 3.60 -26.13 14.62
CA ALA A 377 2.99 -26.02 15.95
C ALA A 377 2.28 -27.32 16.38
N HIS A 378 1.64 -28.03 15.44
CA HIS A 378 0.99 -29.32 15.71
C HIS A 378 1.98 -30.49 15.83
N SER A 379 3.08 -30.47 15.07
CA SER A 379 4.01 -31.59 15.01
C SER A 379 5.08 -31.58 16.10
N SER A 380 5.56 -30.41 16.52
CA SER A 380 6.58 -30.32 17.57
C SER A 380 6.56 -29.00 18.34
N THR A 381 6.34 -29.06 19.65
CA THR A 381 6.45 -27.91 20.56
C THR A 381 7.89 -27.76 21.07
N SER A 382 8.86 -27.76 20.16
CA SER A 382 10.27 -27.58 20.49
C SER A 382 10.65 -26.09 20.47
N VAL A 383 11.60 -25.69 21.32
CA VAL A 383 12.15 -24.33 21.33
C VAL A 383 12.69 -23.96 19.94
N VAL A 384 13.36 -24.90 19.26
CA VAL A 384 13.95 -24.67 17.93
C VAL A 384 12.87 -24.42 16.87
N ALA A 385 11.77 -25.17 16.86
CA ALA A 385 10.66 -24.96 15.93
C ALA A 385 9.96 -23.61 16.15
N LEU A 386 9.84 -23.17 17.40
CA LEU A 386 9.28 -21.85 17.74
C LEU A 386 10.20 -20.72 17.30
N VAL A 387 11.51 -20.83 17.56
CA VAL A 387 12.49 -19.84 17.09
C VAL A 387 12.47 -19.75 15.56
N PHE A 388 12.40 -20.88 14.86
CA PHE A 388 12.30 -20.92 13.40
C PHE A 388 11.05 -20.21 12.87
N THR A 389 9.88 -20.49 13.46
CA THR A 389 8.61 -19.90 13.01
C THR A 389 8.52 -18.41 13.34
N MET A 390 9.03 -17.97 14.51
CA MET A 390 9.19 -16.55 14.85
C MET A 390 10.14 -15.83 13.88
N LEU A 391 11.26 -16.48 13.53
CA LEU A 391 12.22 -15.95 12.55
C LEU A 391 11.57 -15.79 11.18
N CYS A 392 10.81 -16.77 10.73
CA CYS A 392 10.05 -16.71 9.48
C CYS A 392 9.04 -15.55 9.44
N GLY A 393 8.23 -15.40 10.50
CA GLY A 393 7.27 -14.29 10.62
C GLY A 393 7.96 -12.92 10.63
N THR A 394 9.11 -12.83 11.31
CA THR A 394 9.93 -11.61 11.37
C THR A 394 10.54 -11.28 10.01
N VAL A 395 11.10 -12.26 9.29
CA VAL A 395 11.64 -12.06 7.94
C VAL A 395 10.55 -11.60 6.98
N LEU A 396 9.34 -12.16 7.06
CA LEU A 396 8.21 -11.70 6.25
C LEU A 396 7.81 -10.26 6.60
N ALA A 397 7.79 -9.89 7.89
CA ALA A 397 7.52 -8.52 8.33
C ALA A 397 8.64 -7.54 7.94
N LEU A 398 9.90 -7.96 7.85
CA LEU A 398 10.98 -7.07 7.40
C LEU A 398 10.86 -6.72 5.91
N GLN A 399 10.18 -7.55 5.10
CA GLN A 399 9.88 -7.24 3.70
C GLN A 399 8.89 -6.09 3.52
N LEU A 400 8.26 -5.57 4.58
CA LEU A 400 7.49 -4.31 4.49
C LEU A 400 8.32 -3.16 3.90
N ARG A 401 9.65 -3.20 4.07
CA ARG A 401 10.57 -2.17 3.56
C ARG A 401 10.73 -2.21 2.04
N THR A 402 10.47 -3.36 1.42
CA THR A 402 10.52 -3.53 -0.04
C THR A 402 9.17 -3.32 -0.71
N ALA A 403 8.09 -3.21 0.07
CA ALA A 403 6.75 -2.97 -0.42
C ALA A 403 6.63 -1.55 -1.01
N ARG A 404 5.98 -1.44 -2.17
CA ARG A 404 5.80 -0.14 -2.87
C ARG A 404 4.45 0.50 -2.61
N SER A 405 3.50 -0.25 -2.05
CA SER A 405 2.13 0.22 -1.78
C SER A 405 1.71 -0.08 -0.35
N ALA A 406 0.81 0.74 0.20
CA ALA A 406 0.25 0.52 1.53
C ALA A 406 -0.49 -0.81 1.64
N ALA A 407 -1.10 -1.29 0.54
CA ALA A 407 -1.75 -2.60 0.49
C ALA A 407 -0.75 -3.75 0.64
N GLU A 408 0.40 -3.68 -0.06
CA GLU A 408 1.49 -4.66 0.10
C GLU A 408 2.03 -4.66 1.54
N GLN A 409 2.21 -3.47 2.13
CA GLN A 409 2.64 -3.32 3.52
C GLN A 409 1.64 -3.95 4.49
N ALA A 410 0.35 -3.66 4.32
CA ALA A 410 -0.70 -4.21 5.16
C ALA A 410 -0.75 -5.75 5.06
N ALA A 411 -0.64 -6.32 3.86
CA ALA A 411 -0.60 -7.76 3.64
C ALA A 411 0.58 -8.42 4.37
N LEU A 412 1.80 -7.93 4.13
CA LEU A 412 3.02 -8.47 4.76
C LEU A 412 2.98 -8.33 6.28
N LEU A 413 2.47 -7.21 6.80
CA LEU A 413 2.39 -6.97 8.23
C LEU A 413 1.37 -7.89 8.89
N THR A 414 0.19 -7.99 8.28
CA THR A 414 -0.90 -8.81 8.81
C THR A 414 -0.47 -10.26 8.95
N PHE A 415 0.10 -10.84 7.89
CA PHE A 415 0.55 -12.24 7.93
C PHE A 415 1.81 -12.44 8.76
N GLY A 416 2.77 -11.51 8.72
CA GLY A 416 3.96 -11.57 9.58
C GLY A 416 3.60 -11.56 11.07
N VAL A 417 2.73 -10.64 11.47
CA VAL A 417 2.21 -10.55 12.86
C VAL A 417 1.34 -11.75 13.21
N ALA A 418 0.47 -12.20 12.31
CA ALA A 418 -0.38 -13.37 12.55
C ALA A 418 0.46 -14.64 12.81
N VAL A 419 1.52 -14.86 12.04
CA VAL A 419 2.45 -15.98 12.27
C VAL A 419 3.12 -15.85 13.64
N VAL A 420 3.68 -14.68 13.97
CA VAL A 420 4.32 -14.48 15.28
C VAL A 420 3.33 -14.67 16.42
N LEU A 421 2.14 -14.08 16.35
CA LEU A 421 1.11 -14.23 17.36
C LEU A 421 0.68 -15.69 17.51
N ARG A 422 0.51 -16.41 16.39
CA ARG A 422 0.19 -17.84 16.40
C ARG A 422 1.28 -18.66 17.08
N THR A 423 2.56 -18.32 16.88
CA THR A 423 3.68 -19.00 17.57
C THR A 423 3.72 -18.70 19.05
N VAL A 424 3.39 -17.47 19.47
CA VAL A 424 3.25 -17.11 20.89
C VAL A 424 2.12 -17.90 21.53
N VAL A 425 0.98 -18.04 20.85
CA VAL A 425 -0.14 -18.87 21.32
C VAL A 425 0.28 -20.34 21.43
N ALA A 426 1.00 -20.88 20.43
CA ALA A 426 1.54 -22.24 20.51
C ALA A 426 2.46 -22.43 21.72
N ALA A 427 3.29 -21.43 21.99
CA ALA A 427 4.25 -21.44 23.08
C ALA A 427 3.55 -21.37 24.46
N ALA A 428 2.47 -20.59 24.58
CA ALA A 428 1.71 -20.44 25.83
C ALA A 428 1.09 -21.76 26.33
N PHE A 429 0.70 -22.64 25.41
CA PHE A 429 0.19 -23.98 25.73
C PHE A 429 1.29 -25.06 25.75
N GLY A 430 2.56 -24.67 25.61
CA GLY A 430 3.71 -25.57 25.64
C GLY A 430 4.28 -25.81 27.04
N PRO A 431 5.37 -26.60 27.13
CA PRO A 431 6.12 -26.78 28.38
C PRO A 431 6.62 -25.44 28.95
N LEU A 432 6.85 -25.36 30.27
CA LEU A 432 7.29 -24.15 30.96
C LEU A 432 8.42 -23.35 30.26
N PRO A 433 9.54 -23.94 29.80
CA PRO A 433 10.60 -23.17 29.13
C PRO A 433 10.14 -22.55 27.81
N VAL A 434 9.23 -23.23 27.10
CA VAL A 434 8.63 -22.77 25.85
C VAL A 434 7.64 -21.63 26.13
N ALA A 435 6.83 -21.75 27.18
CA ALA A 435 5.89 -20.69 27.60
C ALA A 435 6.61 -19.39 28.00
N ILE A 436 7.73 -19.48 28.72
CA ILE A 436 8.56 -18.32 29.07
C ILE A 436 9.06 -17.62 27.80
N LEU A 437 9.58 -18.38 26.83
CA LEU A 437 10.03 -17.80 25.55
C LEU A 437 8.89 -17.10 24.81
N GLY A 438 7.69 -17.69 24.79
CA GLY A 438 6.50 -17.08 24.20
C GLY A 438 6.13 -15.76 24.87
N LEU A 439 6.18 -15.71 26.20
CA LEU A 439 5.87 -14.50 26.98
C LEU A 439 6.90 -13.39 26.75
N VAL A 440 8.19 -13.75 26.71
CA VAL A 440 9.28 -12.80 26.37
C VAL A 440 9.08 -12.25 24.97
N ALA A 441 8.80 -13.11 23.98
CA ALA A 441 8.54 -12.67 22.61
C ALA A 441 7.35 -11.71 22.54
N LEU A 442 6.24 -12.01 23.23
CA LEU A 442 5.09 -11.12 23.31
C LEU A 442 5.44 -9.76 23.95
N GLY A 443 6.17 -9.79 25.07
CA GLY A 443 6.65 -8.57 25.74
C GLY A 443 7.52 -7.71 24.83
N THR A 444 8.44 -8.32 24.07
CA THR A 444 9.28 -7.60 23.11
C THR A 444 8.48 -6.99 21.96
N LEU A 445 7.46 -7.70 21.46
CA LEU A 445 6.60 -7.20 20.37
C LEU A 445 5.76 -6.00 20.83
N LEU A 446 5.16 -6.08 22.03
CA LEU A 446 4.38 -4.99 22.63
C LEU A 446 5.25 -3.77 22.95
N ALA A 447 6.40 -3.97 23.59
CA ALA A 447 7.33 -2.90 23.92
C ALA A 447 7.90 -2.24 22.65
N GLY A 448 8.30 -3.04 21.66
CA GLY A 448 8.79 -2.54 20.37
C GLY A 448 7.74 -1.71 19.65
N GLY A 449 6.50 -2.21 19.59
CA GLY A 449 5.35 -1.48 19.02
C GLY A 449 5.12 -0.14 19.73
N ALA A 450 5.04 -0.15 21.06
CA ALA A 450 4.83 1.06 21.86
C ALA A 450 5.95 2.11 21.65
N VAL A 451 7.21 1.68 21.66
CA VAL A 451 8.36 2.57 21.41
C VAL A 451 8.28 3.19 20.01
N THR A 452 7.93 2.40 18.99
CA THR A 452 7.80 2.92 17.63
C THR A 452 6.62 3.87 17.42
N GLY A 453 5.53 3.71 18.18
CA GLY A 453 4.34 4.54 18.09
C GLY A 453 4.44 5.86 18.87
N VAL A 454 5.17 5.87 19.99
CA VAL A 454 5.21 7.04 20.90
C VAL A 454 6.39 7.97 20.61
N LEU A 455 7.54 7.46 20.14
CA LEU A 455 8.71 8.31 19.97
C LEU A 455 8.65 9.11 18.65
N PRO A 456 8.65 10.47 18.71
CA PRO A 456 8.83 11.28 17.51
C PRO A 456 10.19 10.94 16.90
N THR A 457 10.16 10.44 15.67
CA THR A 457 11.37 9.96 14.99
C THR A 457 12.22 11.16 14.55
N ARG A 458 13.20 11.54 15.38
CA ARG A 458 14.22 12.52 14.96
C ARG A 458 14.96 11.98 13.72
N PRO A 459 15.33 12.84 12.75
CA PRO A 459 15.93 12.40 11.49
C PRO A 459 17.19 11.53 11.67
N GLY A 460 18.04 11.82 12.67
CA GLY A 460 19.22 11.00 12.98
C GLY A 460 18.91 9.62 13.59
N LEU A 461 17.86 9.51 14.40
CA LEU A 461 17.40 8.25 15.00
C LEU A 461 16.75 7.35 13.94
N ARG A 462 16.04 7.95 12.98
CA ARG A 462 15.44 7.24 11.85
C ARG A 462 16.50 6.50 11.02
N ARG A 463 17.60 7.17 10.66
CA ARG A 463 18.69 6.56 9.88
C ARG A 463 19.37 5.41 10.63
N ARG A 464 19.67 5.58 11.93
CA ARG A 464 20.24 4.50 12.76
C ARG A 464 19.31 3.30 12.86
N ARG A 465 18.01 3.54 13.02
CA ARG A 465 16.99 2.49 13.06
C ARG A 465 16.90 1.73 11.74
N GLU A 466 16.91 2.44 10.61
CA GLU A 466 16.88 1.83 9.27
C GLU A 466 18.09 0.92 9.05
N LEU A 467 19.29 1.37 9.42
CA LEU A 467 20.52 0.57 9.38
C LEU A 467 20.46 -0.66 10.28
N LEU A 468 20.01 -0.49 11.53
CA LEU A 468 19.90 -1.61 12.49
C LEU A 468 18.92 -2.67 11.98
N LEU A 469 17.80 -2.25 11.39
CA LEU A 469 16.84 -3.15 10.74
C LEU A 469 17.43 -3.84 9.50
N ASP A 470 18.32 -3.19 8.75
CA ASP A 470 19.02 -3.84 7.63
C ASP A 470 19.93 -4.95 8.12
N TYR A 471 20.77 -4.68 9.14
CA TYR A 471 21.62 -5.71 9.73
C TYR A 471 20.81 -6.85 10.35
N LEU A 472 19.71 -6.53 11.06
CA LEU A 472 18.83 -7.53 11.64
C LEU A 472 18.19 -8.39 10.55
N GLY A 473 17.79 -7.80 9.42
CA GLY A 473 17.30 -8.54 8.25
C GLY A 473 18.34 -9.49 7.67
N TYR A 474 19.59 -9.05 7.49
CA TYR A 474 20.66 -9.91 6.99
C TYR A 474 20.95 -11.09 7.93
N VAL A 475 21.03 -10.82 9.24
CA VAL A 475 21.26 -11.86 10.24
C VAL A 475 20.07 -12.83 10.29
N ALA A 476 18.83 -12.31 10.24
CA ALA A 476 17.64 -13.14 10.31
C ALA A 476 17.50 -14.07 9.08
N VAL A 477 17.79 -13.56 7.88
CA VAL A 477 17.80 -14.37 6.65
C VAL A 477 18.95 -15.37 6.67
N GLY A 478 20.14 -14.97 7.12
CA GLY A 478 21.31 -15.86 7.23
C GLY A 478 21.11 -16.99 8.25
N ALA A 479 20.40 -16.72 9.36
CA ALA A 479 20.09 -17.71 10.39
C ALA A 479 19.00 -18.72 9.99
N LEU A 480 18.23 -18.43 8.93
CA LEU A 480 17.08 -19.23 8.51
C LEU A 480 17.48 -20.67 8.13
N ILE A 481 18.56 -20.84 7.35
CA ILE A 481 19.03 -22.15 6.87
C ILE A 481 19.59 -23.00 8.02
N PRO A 482 20.51 -22.51 8.87
CA PRO A 482 21.01 -23.28 10.01
C PRO A 482 19.87 -23.71 10.95
N VAL A 483 18.95 -22.82 11.27
CA VAL A 483 17.83 -23.14 12.17
C VAL A 483 16.87 -24.13 11.52
N ALA A 484 16.60 -24.01 10.20
CA ALA A 484 15.80 -25.00 9.47
C ALA A 484 16.40 -26.41 9.55
N LEU A 485 17.72 -26.54 9.36
CA LEU A 485 18.42 -27.83 9.48
C LEU A 485 18.34 -28.41 10.91
N ALA A 486 18.38 -27.55 11.93
CA ALA A 486 18.15 -27.95 13.31
C ALA A 486 16.71 -28.41 13.55
N VAL A 487 15.72 -27.73 12.97
CA VAL A 487 14.32 -28.19 13.04
C VAL A 487 14.14 -29.52 12.30
N VAL A 488 14.86 -29.80 11.22
CA VAL A 488 14.77 -31.11 10.55
C VAL A 488 15.42 -32.24 11.39
N GLY A 489 16.24 -31.90 12.38
CA GLY A 489 16.96 -32.87 13.21
C GLY A 489 18.27 -33.35 12.60
N LEU A 490 18.81 -32.61 11.61
CA LEU A 490 20.04 -33.02 10.92
C LEU A 490 21.25 -32.98 11.86
N TYR A 491 21.30 -32.01 12.79
CA TYR A 491 22.39 -31.92 13.78
C TYR A 491 22.36 -33.03 14.82
N ASP A 492 21.19 -33.61 15.11
CA ASP A 492 21.07 -34.76 16.02
C ASP A 492 21.46 -36.07 15.31
N ALA A 493 21.32 -36.12 13.98
CA ALA A 493 21.67 -37.28 13.16
C ALA A 493 23.19 -37.43 12.89
N VAL A 494 23.95 -36.33 12.96
CA VAL A 494 25.40 -36.31 12.72
C VAL A 494 26.23 -36.96 13.85
N PRO A 495 25.99 -36.74 15.15
CA PRO A 495 26.76 -37.37 16.23
C PRO A 495 26.45 -38.87 16.45
N GLY A 496 25.50 -39.46 15.70
CA GLY A 496 25.15 -40.89 15.76
C GLY A 496 25.81 -41.76 14.68
N ARG A 497 26.79 -41.24 13.93
CA ARG A 497 27.60 -42.00 12.95
C ARG A 497 29.07 -42.06 13.33
#